data_AF-A0AAV4D527-F1
#
_entry.id   AF-A0AAV4D527-F1
#
_cell.length_a   1.000
_cell.length_b   1.000
_cell.length_c   1.000
_cell.angle_alpha   90.00
_cell.angle_beta   90.00
_cell.angle_gamma   90.00
#
_symmetry.space_group_name_H-M   'P 1'
#
loop_
_entity.id
_entity.type
_entity.pdbx_description
1 polymer ?
#
loop_
_entity_poly.entity_id
_entity_poly.type
_entity_poly.pdbx_seq_one_letter_code
_entity_poly.pdbx_strand_id
1 'polypeptide(L)'
;MYIKIHILIFCAPFFAEFDALSRLGISDPKGYIKKRFKSEPLVYLSSCCVGPDVSEQVHYSVDEALNTGTWVDIKTVLPSILSHKDISELLSNCLKTRPNAIVCGSTIVSSDKLVSDSKEAFTGIMTQKAETVE
;
A
#
# COMPACT_ATOMS: atom_id res chain seq x y z
N MET A 1 5.70 16.63 -26.81
CA MET A 1 5.83 16.29 -25.38
C MET A 1 4.47 16.18 -24.68
N TYR A 2 3.56 17.16 -24.85
CA TYR A 2 2.21 17.16 -24.25
C TYR A 2 1.27 16.01 -24.65
N ILE A 3 1.36 15.51 -25.89
CA ILE A 3 0.53 14.39 -26.38
C ILE A 3 0.91 13.05 -25.74
N LYS A 4 2.18 12.87 -25.35
CA LYS A 4 2.66 11.62 -24.71
C LYS A 4 2.12 11.46 -23.29
N ILE A 5 1.92 12.56 -22.56
CA ILE A 5 1.33 12.55 -21.21
C ILE A 5 -0.15 12.18 -21.30
N HIS A 6 -0.87 12.67 -22.32
CA HIS A 6 -2.32 12.42 -22.47
C HIS A 6 -2.69 10.96 -22.75
N ILE A 7 -1.83 10.23 -23.46
CA ILE A 7 -2.05 8.81 -23.85
C ILE A 7 -1.72 7.85 -22.70
N LEU A 8 -0.76 8.18 -21.82
CA LEU A 8 -0.41 7.35 -20.66
C LEU A 8 -1.51 7.31 -19.59
N ILE A 9 -2.44 8.26 -19.59
CA ILE A 9 -3.52 8.38 -18.58
C ILE A 9 -4.69 7.43 -18.85
N PHE A 10 -4.88 6.98 -20.08
CA PHE A 10 -6.10 6.23 -20.47
C PHE A 10 -5.93 4.71 -20.58
N CYS A 11 -4.72 4.16 -20.39
CA CYS A 11 -4.44 2.74 -20.69
C CYS A 11 -3.70 1.98 -19.57
N ALA A 12 -3.30 2.65 -18.48
CA ALA A 12 -2.60 2.03 -17.35
C ALA A 12 -3.04 2.67 -16.03
N PRO A 13 -2.93 1.98 -14.88
CA PRO A 13 -3.16 2.61 -13.58
C PRO A 13 -2.34 3.89 -13.48
N PHE A 14 -3.02 5.00 -13.25
CA PHE A 14 -2.37 6.31 -13.24
C PHE A 14 -1.38 6.40 -12.08
N PHE A 15 -0.12 6.71 -12.39
CA PHE A 15 0.93 6.95 -11.41
C PHE A 15 1.82 8.10 -11.90
N ALA A 16 2.18 9.02 -10.99
CA ALA A 16 3.14 10.07 -11.30
C ALA A 16 4.11 10.30 -10.12
N GLU A 17 5.40 10.09 -10.38
CA GLU A 17 6.49 10.43 -9.47
C GLU A 17 6.75 11.95 -9.50
N PHE A 18 6.85 12.57 -8.33
CA PHE A 18 7.10 14.01 -8.26
C PHE A 18 8.51 14.37 -8.72
N ASP A 19 9.51 13.53 -8.43
CA ASP A 19 10.88 13.76 -8.87
C ASP A 19 11.01 13.74 -10.40
N ALA A 20 10.33 12.79 -11.06
CA ALA A 20 10.28 12.75 -12.52
C ALA A 20 9.72 14.04 -13.13
N LEU A 21 8.66 14.62 -12.55
CA LEU A 21 8.10 15.89 -13.00
C LEU A 21 9.05 17.07 -12.74
N SER A 22 9.72 17.08 -11.59
CA SER A 22 10.75 18.08 -11.28
C SER A 22 11.89 18.06 -12.30
N ARG A 23 12.39 16.87 -12.67
CA ARG A 23 13.43 16.71 -13.70
C ARG A 23 13.00 17.17 -15.10
N LEU A 24 11.69 17.22 -15.37
CA LEU A 24 11.12 17.77 -16.61
C LEU A 24 10.92 19.30 -16.55
N GLY A 25 11.35 19.96 -15.48
CA GLY A 25 11.28 21.41 -15.31
C GLY A 25 9.98 21.91 -14.65
N ILE A 26 9.19 21.02 -14.05
CA ILE A 26 7.99 21.40 -13.30
C ILE A 26 8.39 21.73 -11.85
N SER A 27 8.36 23.01 -11.48
CA SER A 27 8.78 23.49 -10.16
C SER A 27 7.85 23.09 -9.01
N ASP A 28 6.53 22.94 -9.27
CA ASP A 28 5.55 22.41 -8.31
C ASP A 28 4.81 21.20 -8.92
N PRO A 29 5.35 19.98 -8.79
CA PRO A 29 4.75 18.77 -9.32
C PRO A 29 3.32 18.52 -8.79
N LYS A 30 3.11 18.66 -7.48
CA LYS A 30 1.81 18.40 -6.83
C LYS A 30 0.76 19.39 -7.33
N GLY A 31 1.08 20.68 -7.36
CA GLY A 31 0.16 21.71 -7.86
C GLY A 31 -0.11 21.57 -9.37
N TYR A 32 0.91 21.19 -10.15
CA TYR A 32 0.74 20.92 -11.59
C TYR A 32 -0.28 19.80 -11.84
N ILE A 33 -0.13 18.67 -11.15
CA ILE A 33 -1.05 17.53 -11.24
C ILE A 33 -2.45 17.95 -10.77
N LYS A 34 -2.58 18.58 -9.61
CA LYS A 34 -3.88 19.06 -9.07
C LYS A 34 -4.59 20.00 -10.05
N LYS A 35 -3.85 20.90 -10.70
CA LYS A 35 -4.42 21.84 -11.69
C LYS A 35 -4.89 21.11 -12.96
N ARG A 36 -4.19 20.05 -13.35
CA ARG A 36 -4.41 19.32 -14.61
C ARG A 36 -5.45 18.21 -14.52
N PHE A 37 -5.60 17.59 -13.35
CA PHE A 37 -6.45 16.41 -13.07
C PHE A 37 -7.45 16.70 -11.94
N LYS A 38 -8.13 17.85 -12.02
CA LYS A 38 -9.06 18.31 -10.98
C LYS A 38 -10.26 17.37 -10.76
N SER A 39 -10.68 16.67 -11.81
CA SER A 39 -11.81 15.74 -11.80
C SER A 39 -11.45 14.36 -11.27
N GLU A 40 -10.16 14.03 -11.22
CA GLU A 40 -9.72 12.67 -10.94
C GLU A 40 -9.51 12.47 -9.44
N PRO A 41 -10.02 11.37 -8.85
CA PRO A 41 -9.85 11.05 -7.43
C PRO A 41 -8.43 10.51 -7.17
N LEU A 42 -7.43 11.37 -7.30
CA LEU A 42 -6.02 11.02 -7.11
C LEU A 42 -5.65 11.02 -5.62
N VAL A 43 -4.90 10.00 -5.21
CA VAL A 43 -4.29 9.95 -3.87
C VAL A 43 -2.87 10.49 -3.97
N TYR A 44 -2.60 11.56 -3.22
CA TYR A 44 -1.28 12.19 -3.16
C TYR A 44 -0.51 11.64 -1.98
N LEU A 45 0.59 10.95 -2.27
CA LEU A 45 1.48 10.34 -1.30
C LEU A 45 2.71 11.23 -1.07
N SER A 46 3.72 10.68 -0.40
CA SER A 46 4.96 11.40 -0.11
C SER A 46 5.78 11.70 -1.35
N SER A 47 6.06 10.69 -2.18
CA SER A 47 6.97 10.77 -3.32
C SER A 47 6.26 10.84 -4.69
N CYS A 48 5.00 10.44 -4.71
CA CYS A 48 4.21 10.26 -5.93
C CYS A 48 2.72 10.49 -5.69
N CYS A 49 1.92 10.46 -6.76
CA CYS A 49 0.49 10.27 -6.66
C CYS A 49 0.04 9.06 -7.46
N VAL A 50 -1.08 8.49 -7.03
CA VAL A 50 -1.68 7.30 -7.63
C VAL A 50 -3.15 7.52 -7.95
N GLY A 51 -3.63 6.84 -8.97
CA GLY A 51 -5.03 6.80 -9.35
C GLY A 51 -5.88 5.93 -8.42
N PRO A 52 -7.20 5.96 -8.61
CA PRO A 52 -8.14 5.15 -7.82
C PRO A 52 -7.88 3.66 -7.95
N ASP A 53 -7.50 3.16 -9.13
CA ASP A 53 -7.27 1.73 -9.40
C ASP A 53 -6.21 1.14 -8.46
N VAL A 54 -5.13 1.90 -8.22
CA VAL A 54 -4.04 1.48 -7.32
C VAL A 54 -4.55 1.38 -5.88
N SER A 55 -5.41 2.32 -5.48
CA SER A 55 -5.98 2.30 -4.13
C SER A 55 -6.95 1.12 -3.98
N GLU A 56 -7.80 0.89 -4.97
CA GLU A 56 -8.73 -0.24 -5.03
C GLU A 56 -8.00 -1.58 -4.99
N GLN A 57 -6.86 -1.70 -5.69
CA GLN A 57 -6.03 -2.90 -5.64
C GLN A 57 -5.50 -3.19 -4.23
N VAL A 58 -5.08 -2.15 -3.49
CA VAL A 58 -4.69 -2.30 -2.07
C VAL A 58 -5.87 -2.76 -1.22
N HIS A 59 -7.04 -2.15 -1.40
CA HIS A 59 -8.26 -2.54 -0.70
C HIS A 59 -8.62 -4.00 -0.95
N TYR A 60 -8.64 -4.41 -2.22
CA TYR A 60 -8.95 -5.78 -2.63
C TYR A 60 -7.98 -6.79 -2.01
N SER A 61 -6.69 -6.54 -2.10
CA SER A 61 -5.65 -7.46 -1.59
C SER A 61 -5.72 -7.60 -0.07
N VAL A 62 -6.00 -6.50 0.65
CA VAL A 62 -6.22 -6.53 2.09
C VAL A 62 -7.48 -7.31 2.43
N ASP A 63 -8.60 -7.03 1.77
CA ASP A 63 -9.87 -7.72 2.04
C ASP A 63 -9.78 -9.21 1.79
N GLU A 64 -9.11 -9.63 0.72
CA GLU A 64 -8.84 -11.03 0.42
C GLU A 64 -8.04 -11.70 1.55
N ALA A 65 -6.92 -11.09 1.97
CA ALA A 65 -6.09 -11.65 3.04
C ALA A 65 -6.84 -11.76 4.37
N LEU A 66 -7.63 -10.76 4.73
CA LEU A 66 -8.42 -10.76 5.95
C LEU A 66 -9.55 -11.81 5.91
N ASN A 67 -10.26 -11.92 4.79
CA ASN A 67 -11.36 -12.87 4.64
C ASN A 67 -10.90 -14.32 4.55
N THR A 68 -9.71 -14.57 3.98
CA THR A 68 -9.13 -15.91 3.86
C THR A 68 -8.36 -16.35 5.11
N GLY A 69 -8.19 -15.46 6.10
CA GLY A 69 -7.39 -15.76 7.28
C GLY A 69 -5.90 -15.90 6.98
N THR A 70 -5.40 -15.17 5.99
CA THR A 70 -3.99 -15.21 5.54
C THR A 70 -3.30 -13.85 5.77
N TRP A 71 -2.23 -13.59 5.03
CA TRP A 71 -1.45 -12.36 5.04
C TRP A 71 -1.12 -11.95 3.61
N VAL A 72 -0.80 -10.67 3.42
CA VAL A 72 -0.35 -10.13 2.14
C VAL A 72 0.74 -9.09 2.35
N ASP A 73 1.78 -9.14 1.53
CA ASP A 73 2.72 -8.02 1.39
C ASP A 73 2.27 -7.11 0.25
N ILE A 74 1.75 -5.94 0.60
CA ILE A 74 1.21 -4.97 -0.38
C ILE A 74 2.27 -4.52 -1.38
N LYS A 75 3.55 -4.57 -1.01
CA LYS A 75 4.63 -4.24 -1.95
C LYS A 75 4.69 -5.18 -3.14
N THR A 76 4.22 -6.42 -3.02
CA THR A 76 4.24 -7.43 -4.09
C THR A 76 3.14 -7.24 -5.12
N VAL A 77 2.04 -6.58 -4.75
CA VAL A 77 0.91 -6.30 -5.65
C VAL A 77 1.02 -4.92 -6.31
N LEU A 78 1.83 -4.01 -5.75
CA LEU A 78 1.99 -2.65 -6.25
C LEU A 78 3.22 -2.47 -7.15
N PRO A 79 3.25 -1.41 -7.98
CA PRO A 79 4.44 -1.03 -8.72
C PRO A 79 5.65 -0.82 -7.80
N SER A 80 6.81 -1.34 -8.19
CA SER A 80 8.06 -1.30 -7.41
C SER A 80 8.60 0.12 -7.14
N ILE A 81 8.08 1.11 -7.85
CA ILE A 81 8.43 2.53 -7.66
C ILE A 81 7.82 3.13 -6.39
N LEU A 82 6.78 2.53 -5.82
CA LEU A 82 6.23 3.01 -4.56
C LEU A 82 7.19 2.69 -3.41
N SER A 83 7.56 3.72 -2.66
CA SER A 83 8.38 3.55 -1.48
C SER A 83 7.58 2.91 -0.34
N HIS A 84 8.28 2.34 0.66
CA HIS A 84 7.62 1.83 1.88
C HIS A 84 6.77 2.90 2.58
N LYS A 85 7.18 4.17 2.50
CA LYS A 85 6.41 5.29 3.07
C LYS A 85 5.10 5.52 2.31
N ASP A 86 5.15 5.50 0.99
CA ASP A 86 3.95 5.63 0.15
C ASP A 86 2.97 4.48 0.38
N ILE A 87 3.49 3.25 0.51
CA ILE A 87 2.68 2.06 0.82
C ILE A 87 2.05 2.19 2.21
N SER A 88 2.83 2.65 3.20
CA SER A 88 2.32 2.87 4.56
C SER A 88 1.20 3.92 4.59
N GLU A 89 1.30 4.98 3.78
CA GLU A 89 0.25 6.00 3.65
C GLU A 89 -1.02 5.41 3.00
N LEU A 90 -0.89 4.60 1.95
CA LEU A 90 -2.02 3.89 1.34
C LEU A 90 -2.70 2.93 2.33
N LEU A 91 -1.91 2.12 3.03
CA LEU A 91 -2.39 1.21 4.06
C LEU A 91 -3.10 1.95 5.19
N SER A 92 -2.56 3.07 5.66
CA SER A 92 -3.20 3.87 6.71
C SER A 92 -4.60 4.35 6.30
N ASN A 93 -4.83 4.63 5.02
CA ASN A 93 -6.14 5.01 4.51
C ASN A 93 -7.07 3.80 4.38
N CYS A 94 -6.54 2.67 3.90
CA CYS A 94 -7.29 1.43 3.75
C CYS A 94 -7.77 0.87 5.11
N LEU A 95 -6.91 0.88 6.12
CA LEU A 95 -7.16 0.18 7.39
C LEU A 95 -8.04 0.96 8.37
N LYS A 96 -8.36 2.23 8.12
CA LYS A 96 -9.25 3.06 8.97
C LYS A 96 -10.60 2.40 9.25
N THR A 97 -11.08 1.55 8.33
CA THR A 97 -12.36 0.86 8.45
C THR A 97 -12.24 -0.63 8.81
N ARG A 98 -11.02 -1.10 9.15
CA ARG A 98 -10.71 -2.54 9.34
C ARG A 98 -9.99 -2.77 10.68
N PRO A 99 -10.72 -2.89 11.80
CA PRO A 99 -10.11 -3.04 13.13
C PRO A 99 -9.39 -4.39 13.33
N ASN A 100 -9.70 -5.41 12.52
CA ASN A 100 -9.15 -6.77 12.66
C ASN A 100 -7.86 -7.00 11.85
N ALA A 101 -7.33 -5.95 11.23
CA ALA A 101 -6.12 -6.02 10.43
C ALA A 101 -4.89 -5.71 11.28
N ILE A 102 -3.90 -6.60 11.23
CA ILE A 102 -2.62 -6.43 11.94
C ILE A 102 -1.57 -6.02 10.92
N VAL A 103 -0.96 -4.85 11.09
CA VAL A 103 0.14 -4.40 10.24
C VAL A 103 1.45 -4.89 10.81
N CYS A 104 2.19 -5.66 10.02
CA CYS A 104 3.53 -6.14 10.34
C CYS A 104 4.56 -5.30 9.56
N GLY A 105 5.39 -4.53 10.26
CA GLY A 105 6.35 -3.64 9.61
C GLY A 105 5.68 -2.45 8.91
N SER A 106 5.93 -2.28 7.61
CA SER A 106 5.42 -1.12 6.82
C SER A 106 4.54 -1.48 5.63
N THR A 107 4.57 -2.75 5.17
CA THR A 107 3.89 -3.16 3.92
C THR A 107 3.06 -4.43 4.07
N ILE A 108 3.23 -5.18 5.16
CA ILE A 108 2.57 -6.47 5.34
C ILE A 108 1.34 -6.30 6.21
N VAL A 109 0.22 -6.85 5.75
CA VAL A 109 -1.03 -6.94 6.51
C VAL A 109 -1.36 -8.40 6.75
N SER A 110 -1.63 -8.74 8.00
CA SER A 110 -2.05 -10.06 8.45
C SER A 110 -3.44 -10.00 9.04
N SER A 111 -4.20 -11.08 8.84
CA SER A 111 -5.42 -11.31 9.62
C SER A 111 -5.10 -11.66 11.08
N ASP A 112 -5.99 -11.27 11.99
CA ASP A 112 -5.94 -11.72 13.39
C ASP A 112 -6.10 -13.24 13.51
N LYS A 113 -6.88 -13.85 12.62
CA LYS A 113 -7.04 -15.31 12.53
C LYS A 113 -5.70 -16.01 12.33
N LEU A 114 -4.89 -15.57 11.36
CA LEU A 114 -3.57 -16.16 11.11
C LEU A 114 -2.68 -16.08 12.35
N VAL A 115 -2.67 -14.93 13.04
CA VAL A 115 -1.85 -14.72 14.23
C VAL A 115 -2.31 -15.62 15.37
N SER A 116 -3.62 -15.73 15.59
CA SER A 116 -4.21 -16.58 16.62
C SER A 116 -3.95 -18.07 16.35
N ASP A 117 -4.20 -18.54 15.13
CA ASP A 117 -3.94 -19.93 14.72
C ASP A 117 -2.44 -20.26 14.84
N SER A 118 -1.56 -19.30 14.55
CA SER A 118 -0.11 -19.47 14.68
C SER A 118 0.35 -19.59 16.13
N LYS A 119 -0.28 -18.86 17.07
CA LYS A 119 0.09 -18.93 18.50
C LYS A 119 -0.02 -20.34 19.04
N GLU A 120 -1.10 -21.05 18.70
CA GLU A 120 -1.33 -22.43 19.15
C GLU A 120 -0.18 -23.36 18.73
N ALA A 121 0.30 -23.23 17.50
CA ALA A 121 1.40 -24.03 16.97
C ALA A 121 2.72 -23.85 17.73
N PHE A 122 2.94 -22.68 18.35
CA PHE A 122 4.17 -22.38 19.08
C PHE A 122 4.07 -22.63 20.59
N THR A 123 2.88 -22.88 21.14
CA THR A 123 2.66 -23.03 22.58
C THR A 123 3.56 -24.09 23.21
N GLY A 124 3.71 -25.26 22.58
CA GLY A 124 4.57 -26.33 23.11
C GLY A 124 6.04 -25.94 23.24
N ILE A 125 6.58 -25.23 22.24
CA ILE A 125 7.97 -24.74 22.25
C ILE A 125 8.13 -23.60 23.27
N MET A 126 7.12 -22.73 23.39
CA MET A 126 7.10 -21.65 24.38
C MET A 126 7.15 -22.20 25.81
N THR A 127 6.33 -23.20 26.13
CA THR A 127 6.32 -23.84 27.45
C THR A 127 7.66 -24.53 27.73
N GLN A 128 8.19 -25.31 26.79
CA GLN A 128 9.48 -25.98 26.95
C GLN A 128 10.62 -24.99 27.23
N LYS A 129 10.68 -23.87 26.49
CA LYS A 129 11.71 -22.85 26.73
C LYS A 129 11.52 -22.11 28.05
N ALA A 130 10.28 -21.87 28.48
CA ALA A 130 10.01 -21.23 29.77
C ALA A 130 10.47 -22.09 30.95
N GLU A 131 10.33 -23.41 30.85
CA GLU A 131 10.76 -24.38 31.86
C GLU A 131 12.27 -24.61 31.87
N THR A 132 12.98 -24.35 30.77
CA THR A 132 14.44 -24.59 30.66
C THR A 132 15.28 -23.40 31.15
N VAL A 133 14.66 -22.30 31.59
CA VAL A 133 15.35 -21.10 32.11
C VAL A 133 15.48 -21.11 33.64
N GLU A 134 15.06 -22.18 34.31
CA GLU A 134 15.44 -22.50 35.70
C GLU A 134 16.68 -23.40 35.77
#